data_AF-A0A5Y1MSP9-F1
#
_entry.id   AF-A0A5Y1MSP9-F1
#
_cell.length_a   1.000
_cell.length_b   1.000
_cell.length_c   1.000
_cell.angle_alpha   90.00
_cell.angle_beta   90.00
_cell.angle_gamma   90.00
#
_symmetry.space_group_name_H-M   'P 1'
#
loop_
_entity.id
_entity.type
_entity.pdbx_description
1 polymer ?
#
loop_
_entity_poly.entity_id
_entity_poly.type
_entity_poly.pdbx_seq_one_letter_code
_entity_poly.pdbx_strand_id
1 'polypeptide(L)'
;EVTSEQGANKRNYAYVNKILKNWENRGFKTIADVDAAEKQRQIDLEQKYNKPAFNKYSKPVKQEILPDWFDKNQQEAPKQPEMTEEEREEKKKAYEEVMRKLGRGDELEAKA
;
A
#
# COMPACT_ATOMS: atom_id res chain seq x y z
N GLU A 1 -15.09 16.39 33.03
CA GLU A 1 -13.96 15.77 33.76
C GLU A 1 -12.71 15.90 32.91
N VAL A 2 -11.69 16.62 33.39
CA VAL A 2 -10.34 16.64 32.78
C VAL A 2 -9.36 16.33 33.89
N THR A 3 -9.18 15.05 34.16
CA THR A 3 -8.09 14.53 34.99
C THR A 3 -6.83 14.53 34.12
N SER A 4 -5.94 15.52 34.31
CA SER A 4 -4.57 15.42 33.82
C SER A 4 -3.58 15.86 34.91
N GLU A 5 -3.15 14.86 35.67
CA GLU A 5 -1.73 14.67 36.02
C GLU A 5 -1.01 15.84 36.73
N GLN A 6 -1.53 16.25 37.88
CA GLN A 6 -0.76 17.00 38.85
C GLN A 6 0.26 16.07 39.54
N GLY A 7 1.37 15.75 38.86
CA GLY A 7 2.46 14.95 39.46
C GLY A 7 3.69 14.67 38.61
N ALA A 8 3.59 14.70 37.27
CA ALA A 8 4.72 14.34 36.38
C ALA A 8 5.67 15.52 36.07
N ASN A 9 5.21 16.77 36.21
CA ASN A 9 6.01 17.97 35.93
C ASN A 9 6.80 18.41 37.18
N LYS A 10 7.72 17.56 37.64
CA LYS A 10 8.74 18.04 38.59
C LYS A 10 9.59 19.04 37.83
N ARG A 11 9.48 20.33 38.18
CA ARG A 11 10.29 21.44 37.64
C ARG A 11 11.76 21.21 38.00
N ASN A 12 12.40 20.30 37.28
CA ASN A 12 13.76 19.89 37.52
C ASN A 12 14.67 20.93 36.87
N TYR A 13 15.21 21.83 37.70
CA TYR A 13 16.11 22.87 37.24
C TYR A 13 17.37 22.32 36.55
N ALA A 14 17.85 21.13 36.96
CA ALA A 14 18.98 20.50 36.28
C ALA A 14 18.62 20.10 34.83
N TYR A 15 17.38 19.68 34.58
CA TYR A 15 16.90 19.38 33.22
C TYR A 15 16.77 20.66 32.38
N VAL A 16 16.20 21.72 32.95
CA VAL A 16 16.08 23.02 32.28
C VAL A 16 17.48 23.58 31.94
N ASN A 17 18.43 23.54 32.87
CA ASN A 17 19.80 23.97 32.62
C ASN A 17 20.49 23.17 31.51
N LYS A 18 20.19 21.86 31.39
CA LYS A 18 20.71 21.04 30.30
C LYS A 18 20.19 21.51 28.94
N ILE A 19 18.91 21.91 28.86
CA ILE A 19 18.32 22.48 27.65
C ILE A 19 18.96 23.83 27.34
N LEU A 20 19.09 24.72 28.33
CA LEU A 20 19.69 26.04 28.14
C LEU A 20 21.16 25.94 27.67
N LYS A 21 21.96 25.06 28.25
CA LYS A 21 23.33 24.76 27.76
C LYS A 21 23.33 24.25 26.32
N ASN A 22 22.34 23.45 25.93
CA ASN A 22 22.25 22.98 24.55
C ASN A 22 21.95 24.14 23.59
N TRP A 23 21.04 25.03 23.97
CA TRP A 23 20.70 26.22 23.19
C TRP A 23 21.86 27.21 23.08
N GLU A 24 22.58 27.45 24.17
CA GLU A 24 23.81 28.25 24.20
C GLU A 24 24.86 27.69 23.23
N ASN A 25 25.14 26.38 23.31
CA ASN A 25 26.11 25.72 22.42
C ASN A 25 25.69 25.75 20.94
N ARG A 26 24.39 25.84 20.65
CA ARG A 26 23.84 26.02 19.29
C ARG A 26 23.78 27.48 18.85
N GLY A 27 24.06 28.43 19.75
CA GLY A 27 24.03 29.86 19.48
C GLY A 27 22.63 30.47 19.45
N PHE A 28 21.60 29.79 19.99
CA PHE A 28 20.25 30.33 20.06
C PHE A 28 20.18 31.41 21.14
N LYS A 29 19.80 32.63 20.74
CA LYS A 29 19.72 33.79 21.66
C LYS A 29 18.27 34.20 21.92
N THR A 30 17.37 33.84 21.02
CA THR A 30 15.96 34.20 21.09
C THR A 30 15.08 32.96 20.98
N ILE A 31 13.84 33.09 21.45
CA ILE A 31 12.82 32.03 21.30
C ILE A 31 12.53 31.79 19.81
N ALA A 32 12.59 32.83 18.99
CA ALA A 32 12.42 32.71 17.54
C ALA A 32 13.47 31.80 16.89
N ASP A 33 14.72 31.82 17.37
CA ASP A 33 15.78 30.92 16.87
C ASP A 33 15.46 29.46 17.21
N VAL A 34 14.94 29.21 18.41
CA VAL A 34 14.52 27.88 18.87
C VAL A 34 13.35 27.38 18.04
N ASP A 35 12.34 28.23 17.80
CA ASP A 35 11.16 27.88 17.00
C ASP A 35 11.53 27.58 15.55
N ALA A 36 12.44 28.37 14.97
CA ALA A 36 12.95 28.13 13.63
C ALA A 36 13.69 26.79 13.54
N ALA A 37 14.53 26.48 14.53
CA ALA A 37 15.27 25.21 14.59
C ALA A 37 14.33 24.01 14.78
N GLU A 38 13.28 24.13 15.60
CA GLU A 38 12.30 23.05 15.77
C GLU A 38 11.48 22.85 14.50
N LYS A 39 11.05 23.93 13.81
CA LYS A 39 10.39 23.83 12.51
C LYS A 39 11.26 23.10 11.48
N GLN A 40 12.54 23.45 11.38
CA GLN A 40 13.49 22.75 10.50
C GLN A 40 13.60 21.27 10.87
N ARG A 41 13.71 20.96 12.17
CA ARG A 41 13.74 19.57 12.64
C ARG A 41 12.48 18.80 12.23
N GLN A 42 11.30 19.39 12.33
CA GLN A 42 10.04 18.75 11.91
C GLN A 42 10.03 18.48 10.41
N ILE A 43 10.43 19.47 9.59
CA ILE A 43 10.55 19.31 8.13
C ILE A 43 11.53 18.18 7.79
N ASP A 44 12.69 18.12 8.47
CA ASP A 44 13.69 17.07 8.26
C ASP A 44 13.16 15.68 8.65
N LEU A 45 12.37 15.59 9.74
CA LEU A 45 11.72 14.35 10.13
C LEU A 45 10.71 13.92 9.07
N GLU A 46 9.80 14.82 8.69
CA GLU A 46 8.80 14.56 7.65
C GLU A 46 9.46 14.12 6.34
N GLN A 47 10.54 14.78 5.92
CA GLN A 47 11.30 14.36 4.75
C GLN A 47 11.94 12.99 4.92
N LYS A 48 12.42 12.62 6.11
CA LYS A 48 13.00 11.28 6.35
C LYS A 48 11.95 10.18 6.33
N TYR A 49 10.75 10.44 6.85
CA TYR A 49 9.66 9.46 6.92
C TYR A 49 8.83 9.38 5.62
N ASN A 50 8.64 10.51 4.92
CA ASN A 50 7.87 10.57 3.67
C ASN A 50 8.71 10.38 2.40
N LYS A 51 10.04 10.24 2.51
CA LYS A 51 10.82 9.74 1.38
C LYS A 51 10.33 8.32 1.10
N PRO A 52 9.76 8.03 -0.09
CA PRO A 52 9.57 6.64 -0.48
C PRO A 52 10.94 6.01 -0.30
N ALA A 53 11.04 4.97 0.52
CA ALA A 53 12.28 4.25 0.72
C ALA A 53 12.77 3.90 -0.68
N PHE A 54 13.71 4.69 -1.21
CA PHE A 54 14.20 4.50 -2.57
C PHE A 54 14.95 3.20 -2.44
N ASN A 55 14.26 2.15 -2.86
CA ASN A 55 14.53 0.78 -2.48
C ASN A 55 15.98 0.49 -2.83
N LYS A 56 16.87 0.49 -1.82
CA LYS A 56 18.27 0.08 -1.97
C LYS A 56 18.36 -1.38 -2.46
N TYR A 57 17.25 -2.11 -2.41
CA TYR A 57 17.06 -3.47 -2.90
C TYR A 57 16.08 -3.59 -4.07
N SER A 58 15.60 -2.49 -4.66
CA SER A 58 14.86 -2.57 -5.92
C SER A 58 15.88 -2.86 -6.99
N LYS A 59 16.01 -4.15 -7.27
CA LYS A 59 16.71 -4.63 -8.46
C LYS A 59 16.14 -3.86 -9.65
N PRO A 60 16.98 -3.38 -10.59
CA PRO A 60 16.47 -2.79 -11.81
C PRO A 60 15.47 -3.79 -12.42
N VAL A 61 14.22 -3.35 -12.58
CA VAL A 61 13.20 -4.15 -13.24
C VAL A 61 13.70 -4.30 -14.67
N LYS A 62 14.25 -5.48 -15.00
CA LYS A 62 14.65 -5.80 -16.36
C LYS A 62 13.37 -5.72 -17.19
N GLN A 63 13.35 -4.81 -18.16
CA GLN A 63 12.30 -4.78 -19.15
C GLN A 63 12.45 -6.08 -19.96
N GLU A 64 11.52 -7.01 -19.80
CA GLU A 64 11.55 -8.27 -20.53
C GLU A 64 11.25 -7.96 -22.00
N ILE A 65 12.29 -8.00 -22.83
CA ILE A 65 12.16 -7.92 -24.28
C ILE A 65 11.71 -9.30 -24.72
N LEU A 66 10.52 -9.36 -25.34
CA LEU A 66 10.01 -10.61 -25.91
C LEU A 66 10.98 -11.06 -27.03
N PRO A 67 11.45 -12.31 -27.02
CA PRO A 67 12.35 -12.83 -28.05
C PRO A 67 11.76 -12.76 -29.47
N ASP A 68 12.63 -12.74 -30.48
CA ASP A 68 12.22 -12.65 -31.90
C ASP A 68 11.39 -13.85 -32.39
N TRP A 69 11.45 -15.00 -31.70
CA TRP A 69 10.60 -16.16 -31.98
C TRP A 69 9.19 -16.03 -31.36
N PHE A 70 8.98 -15.08 -30.45
CA PHE A 70 7.69 -14.82 -29.83
C PHE A 70 6.85 -13.95 -30.76
N ASP A 71 6.31 -14.58 -31.80
CA ASP A 71 5.37 -13.96 -32.72
C ASP A 71 4.13 -13.49 -31.94
N LYS A 72 3.90 -12.17 -31.91
CA LYS A 72 2.65 -11.56 -31.39
C LYS A 72 1.40 -11.99 -32.17
N ASN A 73 1.60 -12.66 -33.30
CA ASN A 73 0.58 -13.37 -34.04
C ASN A 73 0.39 -14.77 -33.46
N GLN A 74 0.23 -14.90 -32.14
CA GLN A 74 -0.59 -16.01 -31.65
C GLN A 74 -1.91 -15.82 -32.37
N GLN A 75 -2.12 -16.62 -33.40
CA GLN A 75 -3.37 -16.72 -34.12
C GLN A 75 -4.46 -16.63 -33.07
N GLU A 76 -5.32 -15.61 -33.19
CA GLU A 76 -6.55 -15.55 -32.41
C GLU A 76 -7.09 -16.98 -32.39
N ALA A 77 -7.08 -17.62 -31.21
CA ALA A 77 -7.62 -18.97 -31.08
C ALA A 77 -8.95 -18.94 -31.84
N PRO A 78 -9.19 -19.86 -32.79
CA PRO A 78 -10.24 -19.71 -33.78
C PRO A 78 -11.49 -19.24 -33.05
N LYS A 79 -11.94 -18.02 -33.35
CA LYS A 79 -13.07 -17.40 -32.66
C LYS A 79 -14.15 -18.47 -32.69
N GLN A 80 -14.49 -19.00 -31.51
CA GLN A 80 -15.53 -20.00 -31.39
C GLN A 80 -16.72 -19.46 -32.17
N PRO A 81 -17.36 -20.25 -33.05
CA PRO A 81 -18.52 -19.76 -33.78
C PRO A 81 -19.48 -19.14 -32.76
N GLU A 82 -19.95 -17.92 -33.05
CA GLU A 82 -20.94 -17.26 -32.19
C GLU A 82 -22.15 -18.19 -32.12
N MET A 83 -22.25 -18.95 -31.03
CA MET A 83 -23.38 -19.85 -30.85
C MET A 83 -24.65 -19.00 -30.78
N THR A 84 -25.70 -19.44 -31.47
CA THR A 84 -27.03 -18.85 -31.32
C THR A 84 -27.49 -19.00 -29.87
N GLU A 85 -28.39 -18.11 -29.43
CA GLU A 85 -28.86 -18.12 -28.03
C GLU A 85 -29.49 -19.47 -27.65
N GLU A 86 -30.15 -20.13 -28.60
CA GLU A 86 -30.75 -21.46 -28.44
C GLU A 86 -29.68 -22.53 -28.12
N GLU A 87 -28.57 -22.58 -28.87
CA GLU A 87 -27.47 -23.51 -28.61
C GLU A 87 -26.80 -23.25 -27.25
N ARG A 88 -26.79 -21.99 -26.80
CA ARG A 88 -26.24 -21.59 -25.51
C ARG A 88 -27.11 -22.07 -24.35
N GLU A 89 -28.43 -22.00 -24.48
CA GLU A 89 -29.38 -22.52 -23.50
C GLU A 89 -29.35 -24.06 -23.43
N GLU A 90 -29.25 -24.73 -24.57
CA GLU A 90 -29.13 -26.20 -24.61
C GLU A 90 -27.87 -26.68 -23.91
N LYS A 91 -26.72 -26.02 -24.15
CA LYS A 91 -25.47 -26.36 -23.44
C LYS A 91 -25.56 -26.10 -21.93
N LYS A 92 -26.23 -25.02 -21.50
CA LYS A 92 -26.47 -24.76 -20.07
C LYS A 92 -27.31 -25.88 -19.45
N LYS A 93 -28.42 -26.25 -20.09
CA LYS A 93 -29.30 -27.32 -19.61
C LYS A 93 -28.61 -28.69 -19.59
N ALA A 94 -27.79 -28.98 -20.59
CA ALA A 94 -26.99 -30.20 -20.63
C ALA A 94 -25.96 -30.24 -19.51
N TYR A 95 -25.30 -29.11 -19.22
CA TYR A 95 -24.37 -28.97 -18.11
C TYR A 95 -25.07 -29.18 -16.76
N GLU A 96 -26.24 -28.55 -16.56
CA GLU A 96 -27.04 -28.72 -15.34
C GLU A 96 -27.44 -30.18 -15.11
N GLU A 97 -27.89 -30.86 -16.16
CA GLU A 97 -28.27 -32.28 -16.07
C GLU A 97 -27.07 -33.19 -15.73
N VAL A 98 -25.88 -32.90 -16.29
CA VAL A 98 -24.64 -33.63 -15.95
C VAL A 98 -24.24 -33.40 -14.50
N MET A 99 -24.29 -32.15 -14.03
CA MET A 99 -23.95 -31.81 -12.65
C MET A 99 -24.93 -32.41 -11.64
N ARG A 100 -26.22 -32.46 -11.99
CA ARG A 100 -27.25 -33.16 -11.22
C ARG A 100 -27.00 -34.66 -11.13
N LYS A 101 -26.64 -35.31 -12.24
CA LYS A 101 -26.28 -36.74 -12.27
C LYS A 101 -25.02 -37.04 -11.45
N LEU A 102 -24.08 -36.10 -11.38
CA LEU A 102 -22.88 -36.21 -10.56
C LEU A 102 -23.09 -35.92 -9.07
N GLY A 103 -24.32 -35.57 -8.65
CA GLY A 103 -24.62 -35.20 -7.26
C GLY A 103 -24.02 -33.87 -6.83
N ARG A 104 -23.59 -33.01 -7.78
CA ARG A 104 -23.03 -31.67 -7.55
C ARG A 104 -24.05 -30.56 -7.89
N GLY A 105 -25.33 -30.87 -7.74
CA GLY A 105 -26.43 -29.93 -8.00
C GLY A 105 -26.38 -28.69 -7.11
N ASP A 106 -25.91 -28.86 -5.87
CA ASP A 106 -25.80 -27.80 -4.86
C ASP A 106 -24.86 -26.65 -5.32
N GLU A 107 -23.88 -26.95 -6.18
CA GLU A 107 -22.97 -25.94 -6.75
C GLU A 107 -23.62 -25.06 -7.82
N LEU A 108 -24.75 -25.49 -8.41
CA LEU A 108 -25.53 -24.69 -9.35
C LEU A 108 -26.42 -23.69 -8.61
N GLU A 109 -27.08 -24.12 -7.52
CA GLU A 109 -27.93 -23.24 -6.70
C GLU A 109 -27.12 -22.17 -5.97
N ALA A 110 -25.89 -22.47 -5.55
CA ALA A 110 -25.03 -21.50 -4.87
C ALA A 110 -24.47 -20.38 -5.78
N LYS A 111 -24.57 -20.53 -7.11
CA LYS A 111 -24.08 -19.54 -8.09
C LYS A 111 -25.19 -18.73 -8.76
N ALA A 112 -26.46 -19.07 -8.53
CA ALA A 112 -27.63 -18.34 -8.99
C ALA A 112 -27.97 -17.17 -8.03
#